data_AF-A0A4R6V1A9-F1
#
_entry.id   AF-A0A4R6V1A9-F1
#
_cell.length_a   1.000
_cell.length_b   1.000
_cell.length_c   1.000
_cell.angle_alpha   90.00
_cell.angle_beta   90.00
_cell.angle_gamma   90.00
#
_symmetry.space_group_name_H-M   'P 1'
#
loop_
_entity.id
_entity.type
_entity.pdbx_description
1 polymer ?
#
loop_
_entity_poly.entity_id
_entity_poly.type
_entity_poly.pdbx_seq_one_letter_code
_entity_poly.pdbx_strand_id
1 'polypeptide(L)'
;MLDDGAARLVVDMSGVEFCDSTGLSVLLSAMERARERGGDLELAAPRSAVVKILEITGLDAVFAVCESADVMEDAIIGAAK
;
A
#
# COMPACT_ATOMS: atom_id res chain seq x y z
N MET A 1 6.91 25.54 7.45
CA MET A 1 7.84 24.44 7.72
C MET A 1 6.93 23.26 7.93
N LEU A 2 6.72 22.45 6.90
CA LEU A 2 5.93 21.23 7.06
C LEU A 2 6.85 20.28 7.81
N ASP A 3 6.45 19.89 9.02
CA ASP A 3 7.16 18.93 9.86
C ASP A 3 7.64 17.74 9.02
N ASP A 4 8.89 17.33 9.30
CA ASP A 4 9.63 16.19 8.75
C ASP A 4 8.98 14.84 9.17
N GLY A 5 7.66 14.76 9.08
CA GLY A 5 6.88 13.57 9.36
C GLY A 5 6.98 12.63 8.18
N ALA A 6 7.51 11.44 8.43
CA ALA A 6 7.54 10.34 7.48
C ALA A 6 6.24 10.28 6.66
N ALA A 7 6.33 10.49 5.35
CA ALA A 7 5.18 10.52 4.46
C ALA A 7 4.58 9.12 4.32
N ARG A 8 3.70 8.76 5.25
CA ARG A 8 2.96 7.50 5.22
C ARG A 8 1.95 7.55 4.07
N LEU A 9 1.94 6.54 3.22
CA LEU A 9 1.05 6.43 2.08
C LEU A 9 0.14 5.21 2.27
N VAL A 10 -1.16 5.45 2.43
CA VAL A 10 -2.13 4.36 2.57
C VAL A 10 -2.90 4.19 1.27
N VAL A 11 -2.89 2.98 0.72
CA VAL A 11 -3.63 2.61 -0.49
C VAL A 11 -4.83 1.76 -0.09
N ASP A 12 -6.03 2.27 -0.34
CA ASP A 12 -7.28 1.51 -0.17
C ASP A 12 -7.42 0.47 -1.29
N MET A 13 -7.38 -0.80 -0.89
CA MET A 13 -7.47 -1.97 -1.76
C MET A 13 -8.86 -2.63 -1.68
N SER A 14 -9.83 -2.04 -0.96
CA SER A 14 -11.19 -2.60 -0.79
C SER A 14 -11.93 -2.77 -2.12
N GLY A 15 -11.69 -1.87 -3.07
CA GLY A 15 -12.23 -1.89 -4.44
C GLY A 15 -11.40 -2.70 -5.44
N VAL A 16 -10.22 -3.21 -5.05
CA VAL A 16 -9.32 -3.93 -5.96
C VAL A 16 -9.65 -5.41 -5.94
N GLU A 17 -10.30 -5.90 -6.99
CA GLU A 17 -10.74 -7.30 -7.10
C GLU A 17 -9.60 -8.27 -7.44
N PHE A 18 -8.57 -7.78 -8.15
CA PHE A 18 -7.43 -8.58 -8.59
C PHE A 18 -6.19 -7.70 -8.77
N CYS A 19 -5.02 -8.26 -8.48
CA CYS A 19 -3.73 -7.62 -8.71
C CYS A 19 -2.81 -8.61 -9.42
N ASP A 20 -2.32 -8.26 -10.61
CA ASP A 20 -1.35 -9.07 -11.35
C ASP A 20 0.10 -8.64 -11.09
N SER A 21 1.04 -9.20 -11.85
CA SER A 21 2.46 -8.81 -11.77
C SER A 21 2.70 -7.34 -12.10
N THR A 22 1.86 -6.72 -12.92
CA THR A 22 1.97 -5.29 -13.25
C THR A 22 1.53 -4.43 -12.08
N GLY A 23 0.38 -4.75 -11.48
CA GLY A 23 -0.12 -4.07 -10.28
C GLY A 23 0.87 -4.16 -9.11
N LEU A 24 1.45 -5.34 -8.89
CA LEU A 24 2.46 -5.54 -7.85
C LEU A 24 3.73 -4.70 -8.11
N SER A 25 4.19 -4.64 -9.37
CA SER A 25 5.34 -3.81 -9.74
C SER A 25 5.09 -2.33 -9.50
N VAL A 26 3.88 -1.85 -9.80
CA VAL A 26 3.48 -0.46 -9.54
C VAL A 26 3.45 -0.15 -8.04
N LEU A 27 2.89 -1.05 -7.22
CA LEU A 27 2.87 -0.91 -5.76
C LEU A 27 4.29 -0.88 -5.20
N LEU A 28 5.18 -1.76 -5.69
CA LEU A 28 6.57 -1.82 -5.25
C LEU A 28 7.31 -0.51 -5.57
N SER A 29 7.18 -0.01 -6.79
CA SER A 29 7.77 1.27 -7.18
C SER A 29 7.16 2.47 -6.43
N ALA A 30 5.89 2.40 -6.04
CA ALA A 30 5.28 3.43 -5.19
C ALA A 30 5.86 3.41 -3.77
N MET A 31 6.05 2.22 -3.19
CA MET A 31 6.67 2.04 -1.88
C MET A 31 8.12 2.51 -1.87
N GLU A 32 8.93 2.13 -2.87
CA GLU A 32 10.32 2.60 -2.98
C GLU A 32 10.39 4.13 -3.00
N ARG A 33 9.55 4.79 -3.80
CA ARG A 33 9.49 6.26 -3.87
C ARG A 33 9.01 6.91 -2.58
N ALA A 34 8.11 6.26 -1.85
CA ALA A 34 7.68 6.74 -0.52
C ALA A 34 8.85 6.65 0.47
N ARG A 35 9.57 5.53 0.48
CA ARG A 35 10.75 5.29 1.33
C ARG A 35 11.91 6.24 1.02
N GLU A 36 12.16 6.54 -0.25
CA GLU A 36 13.16 7.54 -0.67
C GLU A 36 12.86 8.94 -0.11
N ARG A 37 11.59 9.22 0.21
CA ARG A 37 11.13 10.48 0.80
C ARG A 37 11.00 10.42 2.33
N GLY A 38 11.54 9.36 2.95
CA GLY A 38 11.44 9.13 4.39
C GLY A 38 10.07 8.63 4.86
N GLY A 39 9.20 8.20 3.94
CA GLY A 39 7.88 7.65 4.20
C GLY A 39 7.80 6.13 4.09
N ASP A 40 6.59 5.58 4.09
CA ASP A 40 6.35 4.16 3.80
C ASP A 40 4.97 3.97 3.14
N LEU A 41 4.72 2.79 2.55
CA LEU A 41 3.46 2.46 1.89
C LEU A 41 2.75 1.29 2.57
N GLU A 42 1.46 1.48 2.84
CA GLU A 42 0.60 0.48 3.48
C GLU A 42 -0.64 0.19 2.63
N LEU A 43 -1.10 -1.05 2.67
CA LEU A 43 -2.28 -1.53 1.96
C LEU A 43 -3.42 -1.70 2.96
N ALA A 44 -4.51 -0.94 2.77
CA ALA A 44 -5.70 -1.02 3.60
C ALA A 44 -6.79 -1.86 2.94
N ALA A 45 -7.42 -2.72 3.73
CA ALA A 45 -8.54 -3.57 3.33
C ALA A 45 -8.34 -4.36 2.02
N PRO A 46 -7.16 -4.99 1.74
CA PRO A 46 -7.03 -5.81 0.55
C PRO A 46 -7.94 -7.02 0.60
N ARG A 47 -8.60 -7.31 -0.52
CA ARG A 47 -9.45 -8.50 -0.66
C ARG A 47 -8.61 -9.77 -0.57
N SER A 48 -9.22 -10.88 -0.15
CA SER A 48 -8.53 -12.16 0.05
C SER A 48 -7.77 -12.67 -1.18
N ALA A 49 -8.21 -12.31 -2.40
CA ALA A 49 -7.50 -12.65 -3.63
C ALA A 49 -6.15 -11.92 -3.73
N VAL A 50 -6.13 -10.62 -3.40
CA VAL A 50 -4.91 -9.80 -3.39
C VAL A 50 -3.97 -10.25 -2.27
N VAL A 51 -4.51 -10.52 -1.07
CA VAL A 51 -3.72 -11.05 0.06
C VAL A 51 -3.02 -12.33 -0.31
N LYS A 52 -3.73 -13.31 -0.90
CA LYS A 52 -3.12 -14.56 -1.36
C LYS A 52 -2.00 -14.34 -2.38
N ILE A 53 -2.18 -13.38 -3.29
CA ILE A 53 -1.15 -13.08 -4.30
C ILE A 53 0.08 -12.48 -3.62
N LEU A 54 -0.09 -11.59 -2.65
CA LEU A 54 1.01 -11.04 -1.85
C LEU A 54 1.74 -12.14 -1.07
N GLU A 55 1.02 -13.06 -0.43
CA GLU A 55 1.60 -14.22 0.28
C GLU A 55 2.37 -15.16 -0.66
N ILE A 56 1.78 -15.50 -1.82
CA ILE A 56 2.43 -16.38 -2.81
C ILE A 56 3.72 -15.73 -3.35
N THR A 57 3.72 -14.42 -3.50
CA THR A 57 4.88 -13.66 -4.01
C THR A 57 5.87 -13.26 -2.91
N GLY A 58 5.53 -13.48 -1.63
CA GLY A 58 6.33 -13.06 -0.47
C GLY A 58 6.36 -11.54 -0.25
N LEU A 59 5.43 -10.81 -0.87
CA LEU A 59 5.32 -9.36 -0.78
C LEU A 59 4.49 -8.92 0.44
N ASP A 60 3.78 -9.84 1.08
CA ASP A 60 3.11 -9.63 2.38
C ASP A 60 4.09 -9.24 3.49
N ALA A 61 5.34 -9.69 3.42
CA ALA A 61 6.41 -9.29 4.34
C ALA A 61 7.03 -7.92 3.99
N VAL A 62 6.78 -7.42 2.78
CA VAL A 62 7.36 -6.17 2.24
C VAL A 62 6.39 -5.00 2.45
N PHE A 63 5.10 -5.23 2.22
CA PHE A 63 4.02 -4.26 2.44
C PHE A 63 3.41 -4.43 3.83
N ALA A 64 3.19 -3.32 4.53
CA ALA A 64 2.31 -3.36 5.70
C ALA A 64 0.86 -3.49 5.23
N VAL A 65 0.20 -4.58 5.62
CA VAL A 65 -1.20 -4.85 5.27
C VAL A 65 -2.08 -4.67 6.50
N CYS A 66 -3.14 -3.87 6.35
CA CYS A 66 -4.15 -3.69 7.39
C CYS A 66 -5.51 -4.21 6.91
N GLU A 67 -6.17 -5.01 7.74
CA GLU A 67 -7.46 -5.63 7.42
C GLU A 67 -8.63 -4.62 7.37
N SER A 68 -8.43 -3.37 7.83
CA SER A 68 -9.47 -2.35 7.88
C SER A 68 -8.92 -0.96 7.58
N ALA A 69 -9.63 -0.20 6.74
CA ALA A 69 -9.29 1.19 6.41
C ALA A 69 -9.59 2.17 7.56
N ASP A 70 -10.51 1.82 8.47
CA ASP A 70 -10.92 2.65 9.62
C ASP A 70 -9.83 2.89 10.66
N VAL A 71 -8.74 2.10 10.67
CA VAL A 71 -7.64 2.28 11.63
C VAL A 71 -6.61 3.32 11.16
N MET A 72 -6.81 3.89 9.96
CA MET A 72 -5.79 4.65 9.26
C MET A 72 -6.10 6.14 9.14
N GLU A 73 -6.12 6.83 10.28
CA GLU A 73 -5.92 8.27 10.34
C GLU A 73 -4.44 8.56 10.04
N ASP A 74 -4.14 8.85 8.77
CA ASP A 74 -3.20 9.91 8.30
C ASP A 74 -2.64 9.57 6.91
N ALA A 75 -2.75 10.56 6.01
CA ALA A 75 -2.14 10.65 4.69
C ALA A 75 -2.65 9.67 3.58
N ILE A 76 -3.76 10.07 2.97
CA ILE A 76 -4.27 9.52 1.71
C ILE A 76 -3.61 10.30 0.55
N ILE A 77 -2.71 9.67 -0.22
CA ILE A 77 -2.42 10.11 -1.59
C ILE A 77 -3.11 9.12 -2.53
N GLY A 78 -4.02 9.68 -3.34
CA GLY A 78 -5.10 8.96 -4.01
C GLY A 78 -4.70 7.77 -4.88
N ALA A 79 -5.60 6.78 -4.85
CA ALA A 79 -5.68 5.72 -5.85
C ALA A 79 -5.80 6.34 -7.25
N ALA A 80 -4.98 5.82 -8.17
CA ALA A 80 -4.97 6.20 -9.57
C ALA A 80 -6.36 6.06 -10.20
N LYS A 81 -6.76 7.10 -10.95
CA LYS A 81 -7.89 7.06 -11.87
C LYS A 81 -7.55 6.19 -13.08
#